data_AF-A0A6J6KVU6-F1
#
_entry.id   AF-A0A6J6KVU6-F1
#
_cell.length_a   1.000
_cell.length_b   1.000
_cell.length_c   1.000
_cell.angle_alpha   90.00
_cell.angle_beta   90.00
_cell.angle_gamma   90.00
#
_symmetry.space_group_name_H-M   'P 1'
#
loop_
_entity.id
_entity.type
_entity.pdbx_description
1 polymer ?
#
loop_
_entity_poly.entity_id
_entity_poly.type
_entity_poly.pdbx_seq_one_letter_code
_entity_poly.pdbx_strand_id
1 'polypeptide(L)'
;MSPLDEGTLYVARFNDDGTGTWIELSTKNALLSTWTLDKILVHTRLAADVVGATKMDRPEWIAGAPTGEMYVTLTNNTQRGTTGKAGVDKANPTAVNTYGHIVRFKDANDHLGGTFNWEVFALAKDVTDAAGQMFGSPDGIWVDPDNRVFVQTDGEQPGKQNDQLLVASGVTKEFKRLFTGVKGSEVTGVTVTPDRRTMFVNLQHPGDGDPSISNFPAKYEGLGGPVPRDCTIVITRKNGGVIGS
;
A
#
# COMPACT_ATOMS: atom_id res chain seq x y z
N MET A 1 -9.67 1.78 -30.23
CA MET A 1 -8.78 2.64 -29.43
C MET A 1 -9.21 2.47 -27.99
N SER A 2 -8.31 2.00 -27.13
CA SER A 2 -8.56 1.84 -25.70
C SER A 2 -8.65 3.22 -25.05
N PRO A 3 -9.50 3.44 -24.02
CA PRO A 3 -9.45 4.67 -23.23
C PRO A 3 -8.11 4.88 -22.50
N LEU A 4 -7.21 3.88 -22.50
CA LEU A 4 -5.87 3.97 -21.92
C LEU A 4 -4.76 4.24 -22.95
N ASP A 5 -5.09 4.30 -24.25
CA ASP A 5 -4.10 4.56 -25.32
C ASP A 5 -3.75 6.06 -25.43
N GLU A 6 -4.66 6.93 -24.99
CA GLU A 6 -4.52 8.38 -25.09
C GLU A 6 -4.76 9.04 -23.72
N GLY A 7 -3.81 9.85 -23.28
CA GLY A 7 -3.89 10.55 -22.00
C GLY A 7 -2.60 11.28 -21.65
N THR A 8 -2.55 11.81 -20.43
CA THR A 8 -1.38 12.51 -19.90
C THR A 8 -0.90 11.80 -18.63
N LEU A 9 0.39 11.48 -18.58
CA LEU A 9 1.02 10.92 -17.39
C LEU A 9 1.51 12.04 -16.46
N TYR A 10 1.27 11.89 -15.16
CA TYR A 10 1.71 12.82 -14.13
C TYR A 10 2.55 12.10 -13.07
N VAL A 11 3.35 12.87 -12.34
CA VAL A 11 4.04 12.43 -11.13
C VAL A 11 3.77 13.40 -9.98
N ALA A 12 3.71 12.87 -8.75
CA ALA A 12 3.43 13.67 -7.57
C ALA A 12 4.68 14.39 -7.04
N ARG A 13 4.48 15.63 -6.60
CA ARG A 13 5.32 16.30 -5.60
C ARG A 13 4.48 16.57 -4.35
N PHE A 14 4.97 16.14 -3.21
CA PHE A 14 4.39 16.41 -1.89
C PHE A 14 5.13 17.59 -1.25
N ASN A 15 4.40 18.65 -0.91
CA ASN A 15 4.94 19.82 -0.22
C ASN A 15 4.76 19.67 1.29
N ASP A 16 5.70 20.19 2.08
CA ASP A 16 5.71 20.05 3.55
C ASP A 16 4.53 20.73 4.28
N ASP A 17 3.75 21.56 3.58
CA ASP A 17 2.56 22.23 4.10
C ASP A 17 1.26 21.40 4.01
N GLY A 18 1.36 20.14 3.55
CA GLY A 18 0.20 19.26 3.34
C GLY A 18 -0.49 19.47 2.00
N THR A 19 0.05 20.31 1.11
CA THR A 19 -0.37 20.38 -0.29
C THR A 19 0.52 19.53 -1.18
N GLY A 20 0.07 19.24 -2.39
CA GLY A 20 0.87 18.59 -3.40
C GLY A 20 0.45 18.98 -4.81
N THR A 21 1.24 18.57 -5.78
CA THR A 21 1.09 18.95 -7.19
C THR A 21 1.31 17.74 -8.08
N TRP A 22 0.45 17.60 -9.08
CA TRP A 22 0.63 16.69 -10.20
C TRP A 22 1.46 17.38 -11.28
N ILE A 23 2.66 16.87 -11.53
CA ILE A 23 3.59 17.43 -12.51
C ILE A 23 3.49 16.61 -13.79
N GLU A 24 3.13 17.27 -14.89
CA GLU A 24 2.98 16.63 -16.20
C GLU A 24 4.31 16.09 -16.73
N LEU A 25 4.30 14.83 -17.16
CA LEU A 25 5.41 14.16 -17.84
C LEU A 25 5.13 14.12 -19.34
N SER A 26 5.40 15.22 -20.03
CA SER A 26 5.23 15.34 -21.48
C SER A 26 6.23 16.35 -22.07
N THR A 27 6.28 16.42 -23.40
CA THR A 27 7.09 17.41 -24.14
C THR A 27 6.59 18.85 -23.96
N LYS A 28 5.38 19.04 -23.42
CA LYS A 28 4.84 20.37 -23.07
C LYS A 28 5.47 20.92 -21.79
N ASN A 29 6.01 20.06 -20.92
CA ASN A 29 6.76 20.49 -19.76
C ASN A 29 8.12 21.03 -20.22
N ALA A 30 8.43 22.29 -19.88
CA ALA A 30 9.66 22.95 -20.31
C ALA A 30 10.94 22.16 -19.97
N LEU A 31 10.97 21.47 -18.81
CA LEU A 31 12.12 20.66 -18.37
C LEU A 31 12.31 19.38 -19.20
N LEU A 32 11.27 18.94 -19.90
CA LEU A 32 11.26 17.74 -20.75
C LEU A 32 11.07 18.09 -22.24
N SER A 33 11.10 19.37 -22.61
CA SER A 33 10.83 19.84 -23.98
C SER A 33 11.79 19.31 -25.05
N THR A 34 13.01 18.91 -24.64
CA THR A 34 14.02 18.31 -25.52
C THR A 34 13.92 16.78 -25.61
N TRP A 35 13.03 16.16 -24.84
CA TRP A 35 12.78 14.72 -24.87
C TRP A 35 11.66 14.41 -25.87
N THR A 36 11.62 13.18 -26.35
CA THR A 36 10.48 12.65 -27.11
C THR A 36 9.48 11.97 -26.16
N LEU A 37 8.21 11.88 -26.55
CA LEU A 37 7.16 11.28 -25.69
C LEU A 37 7.46 9.81 -25.38
N ASP A 38 7.89 9.02 -26.36
CA ASP A 38 8.29 7.62 -26.18
C ASP A 38 9.43 7.48 -25.16
N LYS A 39 10.43 8.37 -25.21
CA LYS A 39 11.52 8.39 -24.23
C LYS A 39 11.01 8.70 -22.82
N ILE A 40 10.06 9.63 -22.68
CA ILE A 40 9.44 9.97 -21.38
C ILE A 40 8.67 8.77 -20.81
N LEU A 41 7.92 8.04 -21.65
CA LEU A 41 7.14 6.89 -21.22
C LEU A 41 8.01 5.66 -20.89
N VAL A 42 9.07 5.39 -21.67
CA VAL A 42 10.00 4.28 -21.40
C VAL A 42 10.92 4.58 -20.21
N HIS A 43 11.32 5.85 -20.04
CA HIS A 43 12.21 6.29 -18.96
C HIS A 43 11.53 7.19 -17.94
N THR A 44 10.27 6.88 -17.60
CA THR A 44 9.43 7.70 -16.69
C THR A 44 10.11 8.05 -15.38
N ARG A 45 10.88 7.12 -14.79
CA ARG A 45 11.63 7.38 -13.54
C ARG A 45 12.64 8.52 -13.71
N LEU A 46 13.39 8.55 -14.82
CA LEU A 46 14.36 9.62 -15.10
C LEU A 46 13.65 10.94 -15.41
N ALA A 47 12.53 10.91 -16.16
CA ALA A 47 11.74 12.09 -16.42
C ALA A 47 11.15 12.69 -15.12
N ALA A 48 10.67 11.84 -14.22
CA ALA A 48 10.18 12.22 -12.90
C ALA A 48 11.28 12.87 -12.03
N ASP A 49 12.49 12.31 -12.04
CA ASP A 49 13.65 12.91 -11.36
C ASP A 49 13.98 14.30 -11.94
N VAL A 50 13.97 14.45 -13.27
CA VAL A 50 14.24 15.73 -13.96
C VAL A 50 13.24 16.81 -13.55
N VAL A 51 11.95 16.47 -13.43
CA VAL A 51 10.91 17.44 -13.03
C VAL A 51 10.79 17.61 -11.50
N GLY A 52 11.63 16.93 -10.71
CA GLY A 52 11.68 17.06 -9.26
C GLY A 52 10.47 16.48 -8.55
N ALA A 53 10.06 15.27 -8.92
CA ALA A 53 9.12 14.47 -8.15
C ALA A 53 9.65 14.17 -6.73
N THR A 54 8.76 13.99 -5.75
CA THR A 54 9.17 13.61 -4.39
C THR A 54 9.60 12.15 -4.36
N LYS A 55 10.78 11.87 -3.82
CA LYS A 55 11.27 10.49 -3.62
C LYS A 55 10.56 9.88 -2.42
N MET A 56 9.73 8.86 -2.66
CA MET A 56 8.87 8.25 -1.65
C MET A 56 9.46 6.95 -1.06
N ASP A 57 9.02 6.57 0.15
CA ASP A 57 9.37 5.32 0.82
C ASP A 57 8.57 4.14 0.27
N ARG A 58 9.03 3.57 -0.87
CA ARG A 58 8.46 2.39 -1.54
C ARG A 58 6.91 2.40 -1.62
N PRO A 59 6.33 3.24 -2.49
CA PRO A 59 4.90 3.14 -2.81
C PRO A 59 4.54 1.75 -3.34
N GLU A 60 3.56 1.11 -2.72
CA GLU A 60 2.99 -0.18 -3.12
C GLU A 60 1.57 0.06 -3.70
N TRP A 61 0.50 -0.35 -3.00
CA TRP A 61 -0.87 -0.26 -3.49
C TRP A 61 -1.52 1.12 -3.25
N ILE A 62 -2.48 1.45 -4.11
CA ILE A 62 -3.32 2.64 -4.00
C ILE A 62 -4.80 2.24 -4.03
N ALA A 63 -5.62 2.80 -3.14
CA ALA A 63 -7.06 2.61 -3.13
C ALA A 63 -7.82 3.94 -2.92
N GLY A 64 -8.94 4.10 -3.61
CA GLY A 64 -9.83 5.26 -3.47
C GLY A 64 -11.02 4.97 -2.56
N ALA A 65 -11.36 5.93 -1.72
CA ALA A 65 -12.59 5.94 -0.94
C ALA A 65 -13.74 6.56 -1.75
N PRO A 66 -15.00 6.19 -1.48
CA PRO A 66 -16.17 6.84 -2.08
C PRO A 66 -16.26 8.34 -1.77
N THR A 67 -15.58 8.80 -0.73
CA THR A 67 -15.50 10.19 -0.30
C THR A 67 -14.48 11.01 -1.10
N GLY A 68 -13.72 10.38 -2.01
CA GLY A 68 -12.75 11.01 -2.93
C GLY A 68 -11.30 11.01 -2.40
N GLU A 69 -11.08 10.64 -1.14
CA GLU A 69 -9.72 10.42 -0.63
C GLU A 69 -9.10 9.17 -1.26
N MET A 70 -7.83 9.26 -1.60
CA MET A 70 -6.97 8.18 -2.05
C MET A 70 -5.98 7.83 -0.95
N TYR A 71 -5.63 6.56 -0.84
CA TYR A 71 -4.68 6.04 0.14
C TYR A 71 -3.56 5.34 -0.61
N VAL A 72 -2.31 5.59 -0.21
CA VAL A 72 -1.13 4.89 -0.72
C VAL A 72 -0.34 4.33 0.44
N THR A 73 0.04 3.06 0.33
CA THR A 73 0.93 2.41 1.27
C THR A 73 2.39 2.68 0.89
N LEU A 74 3.19 2.99 1.91
CA LEU A 74 4.62 3.28 1.81
C LEU A 74 5.32 2.26 2.70
N THR A 75 5.60 1.08 2.13
CA THR A 75 5.84 -0.15 2.91
C THR A 75 7.07 -0.05 3.81
N ASN A 76 8.19 0.50 3.34
CA ASN A 76 9.37 0.79 4.15
C ASN A 76 10.43 1.50 3.30
N ASN A 77 11.45 2.03 3.97
CA ASN A 77 12.68 2.49 3.32
C ASN A 77 13.81 2.61 4.35
N THR A 78 14.55 1.53 4.56
CA THR A 78 15.73 1.53 5.45
C THR A 78 16.89 2.40 4.92
N GLN A 79 16.82 2.86 3.67
CA GLN A 79 17.80 3.77 3.08
C GLN A 79 17.44 5.25 3.31
N ARG A 80 16.21 5.58 3.75
CA ARG A 80 15.77 6.95 4.03
C ARG A 80 16.71 7.63 5.03
N GLY A 81 17.22 8.81 4.68
CA GLY A 81 18.13 9.60 5.53
C GLY A 81 19.55 9.05 5.65
N THR A 82 19.90 7.96 4.96
CA THR A 82 21.28 7.45 4.93
C THR A 82 22.14 8.20 3.90
N THR A 83 23.46 8.07 4.00
CA THR A 83 24.40 8.81 3.15
C THR A 83 24.14 8.57 1.65
N GLY A 84 23.97 9.66 0.89
CA GLY A 84 23.73 9.61 -0.56
C GLY A 84 22.30 9.20 -0.95
N LYS A 85 21.39 9.10 0.02
CA LYS A 85 19.97 8.79 -0.19
C LYS A 85 19.11 10.00 0.17
N ALA A 86 17.83 9.95 -0.23
CA ALA A 86 16.92 11.05 0.05
C ALA A 86 16.76 11.25 1.56
N GLY A 87 16.77 12.51 2.01
CA GLY A 87 16.58 12.88 3.42
C GLY A 87 15.14 12.64 3.88
N VAL A 88 14.88 12.83 5.18
CA VAL A 88 13.50 12.87 5.69
C VAL A 88 12.80 14.14 5.23
N ASP A 89 11.51 14.03 4.97
CA ASP A 89 10.60 15.14 4.66
C ASP A 89 9.25 14.87 5.33
N LYS A 90 8.26 15.75 5.20
CA LYS A 90 6.97 15.52 5.87
C LYS A 90 6.21 14.31 5.34
N ALA A 91 6.38 13.99 4.05
CA ALA A 91 5.72 12.84 3.43
C ALA A 91 6.43 11.53 3.75
N ASN A 92 7.71 11.57 4.16
CA ASN A 92 8.56 10.43 4.53
C ASN A 92 9.32 10.74 5.83
N PRO A 93 8.63 10.81 6.98
CA PRO A 93 9.13 11.49 8.18
C PRO A 93 10.10 10.67 9.04
N THR A 94 10.31 9.39 8.73
CA THR A 94 11.12 8.47 9.55
C THR A 94 12.43 8.14 8.86
N ALA A 95 13.57 8.47 9.49
CA ALA A 95 14.88 8.01 9.02
C ALA A 95 15.03 6.50 9.26
N VAL A 96 15.65 5.77 8.33
CA VAL A 96 15.79 4.31 8.38
C VAL A 96 14.43 3.66 8.67
N ASN A 97 13.46 3.94 7.80
CA ASN A 97 12.07 3.57 8.02
C ASN A 97 11.86 2.06 7.82
N THR A 98 11.88 1.29 8.91
CA THR A 98 11.70 -0.17 8.84
C THR A 98 10.24 -0.59 8.68
N TYR A 99 9.30 0.18 9.23
CA TYR A 99 7.91 -0.26 9.41
C TYR A 99 6.91 0.40 8.46
N GLY A 100 7.31 1.45 7.75
CA GLY A 100 6.44 2.09 6.78
C GLY A 100 5.29 2.90 7.37
N HIS A 101 4.44 3.36 6.46
CA HIS A 101 3.34 4.27 6.75
C HIS A 101 2.33 4.30 5.60
N ILE A 102 1.21 5.00 5.83
CA ILE A 102 0.15 5.20 4.85
C ILE A 102 -0.05 6.70 4.69
N VAL A 103 -0.03 7.18 3.45
CA VAL A 103 -0.39 8.56 3.11
C VAL A 103 -1.81 8.56 2.55
N ARG A 104 -2.59 9.54 2.97
CA ARG A 104 -3.92 9.84 2.43
C ARG A 104 -3.88 11.17 1.71
N PHE A 105 -4.43 11.24 0.51
CA PHE A 105 -4.51 12.48 -0.26
C PHE A 105 -5.86 12.62 -0.94
N LYS A 106 -6.26 13.86 -1.24
CA LYS A 106 -7.50 14.17 -1.95
C LYS A 106 -7.20 15.22 -3.02
N ASP A 107 -7.54 14.90 -4.26
CA ASP A 107 -7.41 15.83 -5.37
C ASP A 107 -8.28 17.08 -5.14
N ALA A 108 -7.77 18.25 -5.49
CA ALA A 108 -8.45 19.51 -5.26
C ALA A 108 -9.66 19.72 -6.18
N ASN A 109 -9.75 18.98 -7.29
CA ASN A 109 -10.81 19.12 -8.29
C ASN A 109 -11.27 17.75 -8.83
N ASP A 110 -11.64 16.85 -7.93
CA ASP A 110 -12.30 15.57 -8.25
C ASP A 110 -11.54 14.75 -9.31
N HIS A 111 -10.23 14.59 -9.09
CA HIS A 111 -9.29 13.85 -9.97
C HIS A 111 -8.99 14.52 -11.32
N LEU A 112 -9.47 15.75 -11.52
CA LEU A 112 -9.16 16.59 -12.68
C LEU A 112 -8.20 17.74 -12.33
N GLY A 113 -7.82 17.87 -11.05
CA GLY A 113 -6.96 18.94 -10.56
C GLY A 113 -5.48 18.73 -10.88
N GLY A 114 -4.72 19.83 -10.87
CA GLY A 114 -3.24 19.79 -10.86
C GLY A 114 -2.64 19.75 -9.45
N THR A 115 -3.47 19.77 -8.41
CA THR A 115 -3.05 19.85 -7.01
C THR A 115 -3.91 18.96 -6.12
N PHE A 116 -3.38 18.60 -4.96
CA PHE A 116 -4.06 17.79 -3.96
C PHE A 116 -3.69 18.24 -2.54
N ASN A 117 -4.51 17.89 -1.56
CA ASN A 117 -4.15 17.98 -0.14
C ASN A 117 -3.82 16.58 0.38
N TRP A 118 -2.89 16.46 1.30
CA TRP A 118 -2.45 15.17 1.84
C TRP A 118 -2.09 15.24 3.32
N GLU A 119 -2.11 14.08 3.95
CA GLU A 119 -1.58 13.86 5.31
C GLU A 119 -1.02 12.45 5.45
N VAL A 120 -0.20 12.24 6.47
CA VAL A 120 0.10 10.87 6.94
C VAL A 120 -1.14 10.32 7.65
N PHE A 121 -1.78 9.32 7.05
CA PHE A 121 -2.92 8.65 7.64
C PHE A 121 -2.52 7.83 8.86
N ALA A 122 -1.42 7.07 8.75
CA ALA A 122 -0.88 6.28 9.84
C ALA A 122 0.64 6.08 9.67
N LEU A 123 1.39 6.27 10.75
CA LEU A 123 2.74 5.72 10.88
C LEU A 123 2.60 4.33 11.50
N ALA A 124 3.00 3.26 10.81
CA ALA A 124 2.70 1.90 11.25
C ALA A 124 3.27 1.62 12.65
N LYS A 125 4.48 2.15 12.94
CA LYS A 125 5.14 2.08 14.25
C LYS A 125 4.39 2.74 15.41
N ASP A 126 3.40 3.57 15.15
CA ASP A 126 2.63 4.29 16.16
C ASP A 126 1.21 3.74 16.31
N VAL A 127 0.84 2.73 15.51
CA VAL A 127 -0.46 2.08 15.58
C VAL A 127 -0.37 0.83 16.46
N THR A 128 -1.22 0.79 17.47
CA THR A 128 -1.49 -0.38 18.31
C THR A 128 -2.99 -0.64 18.33
N ASP A 129 -3.38 -1.91 18.27
CA ASP A 129 -4.76 -2.27 18.59
C ASP A 129 -5.01 -2.28 20.11
N ALA A 130 -6.24 -2.58 20.53
CA ALA A 130 -6.63 -2.63 21.94
C ALA A 130 -5.85 -3.68 22.77
N ALA A 131 -5.24 -4.68 22.12
CA ALA A 131 -4.38 -5.67 22.76
C ALA A 131 -2.89 -5.25 22.76
N GLY A 132 -2.58 -4.05 22.25
CA GLY A 132 -1.22 -3.51 22.16
C GLY A 132 -0.42 -4.05 20.98
N GLN A 133 -1.02 -4.82 20.07
CA GLN A 133 -0.32 -5.42 18.95
C GLN A 133 -0.26 -4.45 17.76
N MET A 134 0.94 -4.26 17.23
CA MET A 134 1.27 -3.33 16.16
C MET A 134 1.28 -4.01 14.79
N PHE A 135 1.48 -3.22 13.73
CA PHE A 135 1.80 -3.72 12.41
C PHE A 135 2.95 -2.92 11.79
N GLY A 136 3.57 -3.51 10.77
CA GLY A 136 4.60 -2.87 9.95
C GLY A 136 4.39 -3.23 8.49
N SER A 137 5.18 -2.61 7.64
CA SER A 137 5.25 -2.86 6.20
C SER A 137 3.87 -2.98 5.53
N PRO A 138 3.01 -1.93 5.63
CA PRO A 138 1.75 -1.94 4.93
C PRO A 138 1.99 -2.01 3.42
N ASP A 139 1.26 -2.88 2.76
CA ASP A 139 1.38 -3.13 1.32
C ASP A 139 -0.02 -3.08 0.69
N GLY A 140 -0.73 -4.19 0.62
CA GLY A 140 -2.02 -4.24 -0.03
C GLY A 140 -3.06 -3.38 0.68
N ILE A 141 -3.84 -2.58 -0.06
CA ILE A 141 -4.87 -1.70 0.53
C ILE A 141 -6.17 -1.74 -0.28
N TRP A 142 -7.30 -1.71 0.44
CA TRP A 142 -8.63 -1.58 -0.14
C TRP A 142 -9.51 -0.72 0.75
N VAL A 143 -10.31 0.16 0.14
CA VAL A 143 -11.29 0.97 0.87
C VAL A 143 -12.68 0.59 0.43
N ASP A 144 -13.55 0.38 1.40
CA ASP A 144 -14.91 -0.06 1.13
C ASP A 144 -15.92 1.10 1.09
N PRO A 145 -17.17 0.84 0.65
CA PRO A 145 -18.22 1.86 0.60
C PRO A 145 -18.56 2.55 1.93
N ASP A 146 -18.24 1.95 3.09
CA ASP A 146 -18.50 2.53 4.40
C ASP A 146 -17.26 3.29 4.95
N ASN A 147 -16.26 3.55 4.09
CA ASN A 147 -14.99 4.20 4.42
C ASN A 147 -14.16 3.44 5.47
N ARG A 148 -14.21 2.10 5.41
CA ARG A 148 -13.28 1.23 6.14
C ARG A 148 -12.06 0.95 5.25
N VAL A 149 -10.88 1.15 5.80
CA VAL A 149 -9.60 1.00 5.12
C VAL A 149 -8.99 -0.33 5.53
N PHE A 150 -9.05 -1.31 4.66
CA PHE A 150 -8.45 -2.63 4.86
C PHE A 150 -6.99 -2.59 4.41
N VAL A 151 -6.09 -3.02 5.29
CA VAL A 151 -4.64 -2.96 5.09
C VAL A 151 -4.06 -4.34 5.28
N GLN A 152 -3.28 -4.78 4.31
CA GLN A 152 -2.54 -6.03 4.31
C GLN A 152 -1.05 -5.70 4.47
N THR A 153 -0.26 -6.62 5.00
CA THR A 153 1.16 -6.37 5.28
C THR A 153 2.05 -7.39 4.58
N ASP A 154 3.22 -6.90 4.14
CA ASP A 154 4.33 -7.70 3.62
C ASP A 154 5.64 -7.16 4.20
N GLY A 155 6.21 -7.89 5.15
CA GLY A 155 7.59 -7.65 5.60
C GLY A 155 7.74 -7.53 7.11
N GLU A 156 8.67 -6.68 7.55
CA GLU A 156 9.04 -6.63 8.97
C GLU A 156 7.87 -6.08 9.81
N GLN A 157 7.36 -6.95 10.68
CA GLN A 157 6.35 -6.61 11.68
C GLN A 157 7.01 -6.27 13.02
N PRO A 158 6.58 -5.20 13.72
CA PRO A 158 7.05 -4.93 15.07
C PRO A 158 6.82 -6.16 15.97
N GLY A 159 7.87 -6.57 16.69
CA GLY A 159 7.83 -7.77 17.54
C GLY A 159 7.91 -9.10 16.77
N LYS A 160 8.23 -9.08 15.47
CA LYS A 160 8.41 -10.27 14.60
C LYS A 160 7.18 -11.17 14.53
N GLN A 161 6.01 -10.55 14.54
CA GLN A 161 4.74 -11.24 14.30
C GLN A 161 4.61 -11.64 12.83
N ASN A 162 3.68 -12.54 12.51
CA ASN A 162 3.35 -12.82 11.11
C ASN A 162 2.60 -11.63 10.49
N ASP A 163 2.64 -11.54 9.16
CA ASP A 163 1.84 -10.59 8.40
C ASP A 163 0.34 -10.74 8.64
N GLN A 164 -0.41 -9.69 8.36
CA GLN A 164 -1.73 -9.48 8.91
C GLN A 164 -2.65 -8.72 7.95
N LEU A 165 -3.95 -8.94 8.12
CA LEU A 165 -5.01 -8.11 7.55
C LEU A 165 -5.65 -7.30 8.69
N LEU A 166 -5.60 -5.99 8.55
CA LEU A 166 -6.22 -5.02 9.44
C LEU A 166 -7.37 -4.31 8.74
N VAL A 167 -8.24 -3.70 9.54
CA VAL A 167 -9.23 -2.72 9.12
C VAL A 167 -9.11 -1.48 9.98
N ALA A 168 -9.09 -0.31 9.35
CA ALA A 168 -9.10 0.97 10.01
C ALA A 168 -10.37 1.75 9.69
N SER A 169 -10.79 2.59 10.63
CA SER A 169 -11.77 3.64 10.35
C SER A 169 -11.10 4.74 9.53
N GLY A 170 -11.62 5.04 8.34
CA GLY A 170 -11.18 6.19 7.55
C GLY A 170 -11.40 7.54 8.26
N VAL A 171 -12.22 7.58 9.31
CA VAL A 171 -12.51 8.80 10.09
C VAL A 171 -11.66 8.86 11.35
N THR A 172 -11.77 7.88 12.24
CA THR A 172 -11.12 7.90 13.56
C THR A 172 -9.68 7.41 13.53
N LYS A 173 -9.24 6.81 12.41
CA LYS A 173 -7.92 6.19 12.25
C LYS A 173 -7.64 5.07 13.27
N GLU A 174 -8.67 4.53 13.92
CA GLU A 174 -8.56 3.37 14.79
C GLU A 174 -8.41 2.10 13.94
N PHE A 175 -7.39 1.29 14.23
CA PHE A 175 -7.12 0.03 13.55
C PHE A 175 -7.56 -1.17 14.40
N LYS A 176 -8.07 -2.20 13.74
CA LYS A 176 -8.37 -3.51 14.31
C LYS A 176 -7.83 -4.60 13.41
N ARG A 177 -7.23 -5.64 14.00
CA ARG A 177 -6.79 -6.81 13.24
C ARG A 177 -7.97 -7.74 12.98
N LEU A 178 -8.10 -8.21 11.75
CA LEU A 178 -9.10 -9.19 11.34
C LEU A 178 -8.51 -10.59 11.22
N PHE A 179 -7.27 -10.68 10.75
CA PHE A 179 -6.62 -11.93 10.42
C PHE A 179 -5.10 -11.79 10.52
N THR A 180 -4.45 -12.88 10.92
CA THR A 180 -2.99 -13.02 10.92
C THR A 180 -2.66 -14.20 10.04
N GLY A 181 -1.72 -14.02 9.12
CA GLY A 181 -1.19 -15.07 8.28
C GLY A 181 -0.32 -16.06 9.05
N VAL A 182 0.47 -16.79 8.29
CA VAL A 182 1.37 -17.82 8.82
C VAL A 182 2.80 -17.37 8.73
N LYS A 183 3.70 -18.12 9.36
CA LYS A 183 5.12 -17.76 9.36
C LYS A 183 5.66 -17.78 7.93
N GLY A 184 6.38 -16.72 7.57
CA GLY A 184 7.01 -16.57 6.25
C GLY A 184 6.05 -16.29 5.10
N SER A 185 4.74 -16.12 5.34
CA SER A 185 3.81 -15.60 4.32
C SER A 185 3.68 -14.09 4.44
N GLU A 186 3.40 -13.42 3.33
CA GLU A 186 2.71 -12.13 3.33
C GLU A 186 1.19 -12.31 3.23
N VAL A 187 0.43 -11.28 3.59
CA VAL A 187 -1.00 -11.19 3.30
C VAL A 187 -1.17 -10.21 2.14
N THR A 188 -1.83 -10.63 1.06
CA THR A 188 -1.93 -9.80 -0.14
C THR A 188 -3.12 -10.17 -1.01
N GLY A 189 -3.52 -9.26 -1.92
CA GLY A 189 -4.66 -9.41 -2.79
C GLY A 189 -5.99 -9.52 -2.05
N VAL A 190 -6.90 -8.58 -2.29
CA VAL A 190 -8.21 -8.56 -1.63
C VAL A 190 -9.33 -8.33 -2.63
N THR A 191 -10.42 -9.09 -2.47
CA THR A 191 -11.69 -8.80 -3.14
C THR A 191 -12.86 -9.27 -2.27
N VAL A 192 -14.05 -8.77 -2.55
CA VAL A 192 -15.26 -9.06 -1.76
C VAL A 192 -16.44 -9.38 -2.67
N THR A 193 -17.39 -10.16 -2.16
CA THR A 193 -18.71 -10.28 -2.79
C THR A 193 -19.42 -8.92 -2.83
N PRO A 194 -20.35 -8.68 -3.78
CA PRO A 194 -21.07 -7.40 -3.86
C PRO A 194 -21.81 -7.01 -2.57
N ASP A 195 -22.30 -7.99 -1.80
CA ASP A 195 -22.94 -7.77 -0.50
C ASP A 195 -21.95 -7.59 0.66
N ARG A 196 -20.65 -7.71 0.39
CA ARG A 196 -19.51 -7.60 1.33
C ARG A 196 -19.56 -8.59 2.50
N ARG A 197 -20.30 -9.69 2.36
CA ARG A 197 -20.41 -10.74 3.41
C ARG A 197 -19.33 -11.80 3.31
N THR A 198 -18.65 -11.89 2.17
CA THR A 198 -17.50 -12.78 1.95
C THR A 198 -16.32 -11.96 1.44
N MET A 199 -15.17 -12.12 2.08
CA MET A 199 -13.90 -11.54 1.65
C MET A 199 -12.94 -12.65 1.25
N PHE A 200 -12.25 -12.45 0.13
CA PHE A 200 -11.18 -13.30 -0.35
C PHE A 200 -9.87 -12.54 -0.16
N VAL A 201 -8.93 -13.13 0.57
CA VAL A 201 -7.59 -12.58 0.79
C VAL A 201 -6.55 -13.66 0.55
N ASN A 202 -5.40 -13.35 -0.05
CA ASN A 202 -4.38 -14.36 -0.29
C ASN A 202 -3.33 -14.39 0.82
N LEU A 203 -2.84 -15.60 1.10
CA LEU A 203 -1.53 -15.82 1.69
C LEU A 203 -0.58 -16.21 0.58
N GLN A 204 0.45 -15.40 0.39
CA GLN A 204 1.51 -15.67 -0.57
C GLN A 204 2.73 -16.22 0.15
N HIS A 205 3.41 -17.15 -0.54
CA HIS A 205 4.65 -17.81 -0.15
C HIS A 205 4.74 -18.25 1.33
N PRO A 206 3.78 -18.99 1.91
CA PRO A 206 3.94 -19.49 3.27
C PRO A 206 5.30 -20.18 3.49
N GLY A 207 5.97 -19.83 4.58
CA GLY A 207 7.31 -20.34 4.88
C GLY A 207 8.40 -19.93 3.89
N ASP A 208 8.14 -18.97 2.99
CA ASP A 208 8.99 -18.65 1.84
C ASP A 208 9.34 -19.91 1.01
N GLY A 209 8.37 -20.82 0.89
CA GLY A 209 8.54 -22.13 0.25
C GLY A 209 9.20 -23.21 1.12
N ASP A 210 9.69 -22.88 2.32
CA ASP A 210 10.32 -23.83 3.25
C ASP A 210 9.30 -24.53 4.17
N PRO A 211 9.04 -25.84 3.98
CA PRO A 211 8.12 -26.61 4.81
C PRO A 211 8.54 -26.77 6.28
N SER A 212 9.79 -26.46 6.63
CA SER A 212 10.26 -26.40 8.01
C SER A 212 9.84 -25.11 8.74
N ILE A 213 9.53 -24.04 7.99
CA ILE A 213 9.06 -22.76 8.52
C ILE A 213 7.54 -22.76 8.61
N SER A 214 6.86 -23.15 7.52
CA SER A 214 5.42 -23.30 7.46
C SER A 214 5.07 -24.39 6.46
N ASN A 215 4.07 -25.20 6.78
CA ASN A 215 3.49 -26.16 5.85
C ASN A 215 2.09 -25.74 5.38
N PHE A 216 1.64 -24.52 5.71
CA PHE A 216 0.29 -24.06 5.43
C PHE A 216 0.04 -23.88 3.91
N PRO A 217 -1.18 -24.14 3.41
CA PRO A 217 -2.27 -24.86 4.06
C PRO A 217 -2.04 -26.37 3.92
N ALA A 218 -1.39 -27.02 4.88
CA ALA A 218 -1.17 -28.46 4.86
C ALA A 218 -2.50 -29.20 5.10
N LYS A 219 -2.63 -30.49 4.80
CA LYS A 219 -1.60 -31.44 4.39
C LYS A 219 -1.49 -31.51 2.89
N TYR A 220 -0.31 -31.26 2.34
CA TYR A 220 0.01 -31.85 1.04
C TYR A 220 1.23 -32.74 1.17
N GLU A 221 1.03 -34.05 1.09
CA GLU A 221 1.97 -35.09 1.54
C GLU A 221 2.82 -35.68 0.39
N GLY A 222 3.35 -34.83 -0.47
CA GLY A 222 4.30 -35.23 -1.51
C GLY A 222 4.79 -34.01 -2.31
N LEU A 223 5.95 -33.96 -2.95
CA LEU A 223 6.56 -35.03 -3.74
C LEU A 223 7.29 -36.10 -2.90
N GLY A 224 7.55 -35.78 -1.62
CA GLY A 224 7.98 -36.70 -0.56
C GLY A 224 7.74 -36.13 0.86
N GLY A 225 6.86 -35.15 1.04
CA GLY A 225 6.61 -34.48 2.31
C GLY A 225 5.73 -33.23 2.17
N PRO A 226 5.40 -32.54 3.28
CA PRO A 226 4.65 -31.28 3.27
C PRO A 226 5.33 -30.24 2.38
N VAL A 227 4.53 -29.51 1.60
CA VAL A 227 4.97 -28.33 0.85
C VAL A 227 3.99 -27.18 1.16
N PRO A 228 4.48 -26.01 1.64
CA PRO A 228 3.63 -24.83 1.77
C PRO A 228 3.12 -24.37 0.41
N ARG A 229 1.92 -23.78 0.38
CA ARG A 229 1.30 -23.35 -0.88
C ARG A 229 0.62 -22.02 -0.70
N ASP A 230 0.74 -21.17 -1.70
CA ASP A 230 -0.09 -19.97 -1.83
C ASP A 230 -1.56 -20.37 -1.81
N CYS A 231 -2.39 -19.59 -1.14
CA CYS A 231 -3.80 -19.89 -1.05
C CYS A 231 -4.66 -18.65 -0.84
N THR A 232 -5.90 -18.74 -1.31
CA THR A 232 -6.94 -17.75 -0.99
C THR A 232 -7.70 -18.19 0.26
N ILE A 233 -7.67 -17.35 1.28
CA ILE A 233 -8.48 -17.45 2.49
C ILE A 233 -9.84 -16.82 2.22
N VAL A 234 -10.89 -17.56 2.56
CA VAL A 234 -12.27 -17.08 2.50
C VAL A 234 -12.71 -16.69 3.91
N ILE A 235 -12.93 -15.39 4.13
CA ILE A 235 -13.35 -14.84 5.40
C ILE A 235 -14.85 -14.55 5.34
N THR A 236 -15.60 -15.14 6.27
CA THR A 236 -17.03 -14.90 6.49
C THR A 236 -17.28 -14.65 7.98
N ARG A 237 -18.23 -13.77 8.31
CA ARG A 237 -18.67 -13.61 9.71
C ARG A 237 -19.62 -14.72 10.12
N LYS A 238 -19.48 -15.20 11.36
CA LYS A 238 -20.37 -16.21 11.95
C LYS A 238 -21.84 -15.78 11.98
N ASN A 239 -22.10 -14.48 12.12
CA ASN A 239 -23.45 -13.92 12.13
C ASN A 239 -23.96 -13.53 10.72
N GLY A 240 -23.19 -13.83 9.66
CA GLY A 240 -23.51 -13.47 8.28
C GLY A 240 -23.46 -11.97 7.98
N GLY A 241 -22.94 -11.14 8.89
CA GLY A 241 -22.83 -9.69 8.68
C GLY A 241 -21.76 -9.31 7.64
N VAL A 242 -21.71 -8.01 7.32
CA VAL A 242 -20.68 -7.43 6.45
C VAL A 242 -19.30 -7.54 7.10
N ILE A 243 -18.27 -7.90 6.33
CA ILE A 243 -16.90 -7.99 6.86
C ILE A 243 -16.45 -6.63 7.40
N GLY A 244 -15.81 -6.62 8.58
CA GLY A 244 -15.32 -5.40 9.23
C GLY A 244 -16.38 -4.51 9.89
N SER A 245 -17.67 -4.88 9.92
CA SER A 245 -18.72 -4.12 10.63
C SER A 245 -18.80 -4.41 12.13
#